data_AF-A0A833DA72-F1
#
_entry.id   AF-A0A833DA72-F1
#
_cell.length_a   1.000
_cell.length_b   1.000
_cell.length_c   1.000
_cell.angle_alpha   90.00
_cell.angle_beta   90.00
_cell.angle_gamma   90.00
#
_symmetry.space_group_name_H-M   'P 1'
#
loop_
_entity.id
_entity.type
_entity.pdbx_description
1 polymer ?
#
loop_
_entity_poly.entity_id
_entity_poly.type
_entity_poly.pdbx_seq_one_letter_code
_entity_poly.pdbx_strand_id
1 'polypeptide(L)'
;MAASEVRIVAFGRPERDDAVSAVLSAAAQRGARTRLVTSAADEDFATMDHGAIDWRGVLDNAHWLVSSASTSLEGTSPRYAWGAAMTFGELEGARTVMLVDMASDPSRLAESWGAVIGRIRQVHVLFIAPEAIDALSALEEVSAAELLQSIRHRSLVPHVCTYLPNERVALVEHSLGSVSVQTKTECQPLEWLAAFLCELPSAGPGQAGVEHASGGC
;
A
#
# COMPACT_ATOMS: atom_id res chain seq x y z
N MET A 1 10.61 -17.69 -5.91
CA MET A 1 10.31 -16.74 -7.00
C MET A 1 11.37 -15.66 -6.92
N ALA A 2 11.97 -15.27 -8.03
CA ALA A 2 12.92 -14.15 -8.03
C ALA A 2 12.14 -12.82 -7.95
N ALA A 3 12.73 -11.76 -7.39
CA ALA A 3 12.10 -10.44 -7.38
C ALA A 3 11.71 -9.96 -8.79
N SER A 4 12.45 -10.37 -9.83
CA SER A 4 12.18 -10.07 -11.24
C SER A 4 10.92 -10.71 -11.84
N GLU A 5 10.31 -11.65 -11.12
CA GLU A 5 9.03 -12.27 -11.47
C GLU A 5 7.85 -11.55 -10.78
N VAL A 6 8.12 -10.71 -9.77
CA VAL A 6 7.09 -9.89 -9.11
C VAL A 6 6.72 -8.71 -9.99
N ARG A 7 5.41 -8.55 -10.20
CA ARG A 7 4.84 -7.44 -10.97
C ARG A 7 4.00 -6.54 -10.07
N ILE A 8 4.38 -5.28 -9.98
CA ILE A 8 3.73 -4.26 -9.13
C ILE A 8 3.19 -3.15 -10.01
N VAL A 9 1.89 -2.97 -9.98
CA VAL A 9 1.21 -1.84 -10.61
C VAL A 9 0.86 -0.84 -9.53
N ALA A 10 1.00 0.46 -9.78
CA ALA A 10 0.44 1.48 -8.90
C ALA A 10 -0.36 2.51 -9.67
N PHE A 11 -1.28 3.16 -8.96
CA PHE A 11 -2.00 4.33 -9.44
C PHE A 11 -1.59 5.56 -8.62
N GLY A 12 -1.09 6.60 -9.27
CA GLY A 12 -0.52 7.77 -8.59
C GLY A 12 -0.29 8.96 -9.51
N ARG A 13 0.34 10.01 -8.96
CA ARG A 13 0.62 11.29 -9.62
C ARG A 13 1.64 11.17 -10.75
N PRO A 14 1.52 11.97 -11.82
CA PRO A 14 2.44 11.93 -12.95
C PRO A 14 3.84 12.45 -12.60
N GLU A 15 3.95 13.34 -11.60
CA GLU A 15 5.21 13.92 -11.10
C GLU A 15 6.08 12.91 -10.34
N ARG A 16 5.47 11.80 -9.90
CA ARG A 16 6.13 10.72 -9.14
C ARG A 16 6.70 11.14 -7.79
N ASP A 17 6.12 12.17 -7.19
CA ASP A 17 6.47 12.70 -5.87
C ASP A 17 5.62 12.10 -4.73
N ASP A 18 4.85 11.05 -5.01
CA ASP A 18 3.93 10.41 -4.09
C ASP A 18 4.46 9.07 -3.50
N ALA A 19 3.80 8.62 -2.43
CA ALA A 19 4.21 7.42 -1.69
C ALA A 19 4.20 6.15 -2.57
N VAL A 20 3.24 6.04 -3.49
CA VAL A 20 3.16 4.88 -4.39
C VAL A 20 4.32 4.86 -5.39
N SER A 21 4.77 6.02 -5.88
CA SER A 21 5.93 6.10 -6.75
C SER A 21 7.22 5.74 -6.03
N ALA A 22 7.35 6.13 -4.75
CA ALA A 22 8.49 5.71 -3.93
C ALA A 22 8.53 4.19 -3.73
N VAL A 23 7.39 3.54 -3.48
CA VAL A 23 7.30 2.06 -3.41
C VAL A 23 7.70 1.43 -4.74
N LEU A 24 7.19 1.93 -5.88
CA LEU A 24 7.56 1.38 -7.20
C LEU A 24 9.06 1.56 -7.50
N SER A 25 9.64 2.69 -7.13
CA SER A 25 11.07 2.96 -7.32
C SER A 25 11.92 1.97 -6.52
N ALA A 26 11.63 1.81 -5.22
CA ALA A 26 12.33 0.87 -4.36
C ALA A 26 12.16 -0.59 -4.81
N ALA A 27 10.96 -0.98 -5.26
CA ALA A 27 10.71 -2.32 -5.79
C ALA A 27 11.47 -2.58 -7.10
N ALA A 28 11.54 -1.59 -7.99
CA ALA A 28 12.31 -1.68 -9.22
C ALA A 28 13.81 -1.86 -8.97
N GLN A 29 14.37 -1.17 -7.96
CA GLN A 29 15.77 -1.36 -7.53
C GLN A 29 16.05 -2.78 -7.04
N ARG A 30 15.04 -3.47 -6.50
CA ARG A 30 15.11 -4.90 -6.13
C ARG A 30 14.87 -5.85 -7.32
N GLY A 31 14.60 -5.32 -8.50
CA GLY A 31 14.41 -6.07 -9.74
C GLY A 31 12.95 -6.34 -10.12
N ALA A 32 11.97 -5.90 -9.31
CA ALA A 32 10.56 -6.10 -9.64
C ALA A 32 10.14 -5.34 -10.91
N ARG A 33 9.18 -5.90 -11.65
CA ARG A 33 8.59 -5.25 -12.82
C ARG A 33 7.52 -4.27 -12.36
N THR A 34 7.79 -2.99 -12.50
CA THR A 34 6.90 -1.94 -11.99
C THR A 34 6.20 -1.16 -13.11
N ARG A 35 4.95 -0.77 -12.87
CA ARG A 35 4.18 0.09 -13.78
C ARG A 35 3.38 1.11 -12.99
N LEU A 36 3.67 2.39 -13.21
CA LEU A 36 2.81 3.48 -12.76
C LEU A 36 1.72 3.74 -13.79
N VAL A 37 0.47 3.79 -13.34
CA VAL A 37 -0.69 4.31 -14.05
C VAL A 37 -0.96 5.71 -13.52
N THR A 38 -1.13 6.65 -14.44
CA THR A 38 -1.32 8.07 -14.14
C THR A 38 -1.99 8.75 -15.35
N SER A 39 -2.26 10.06 -15.27
CA SER A 39 -2.83 10.83 -16.38
C SER A 39 -1.88 10.91 -17.58
N ALA A 40 -2.42 11.30 -18.74
CA ALA A 40 -1.60 11.63 -19.89
C ALA A 40 -0.74 12.88 -19.63
N ALA A 41 0.37 13.03 -20.37
CA ALA A 41 1.34 14.11 -20.13
C ALA A 41 0.78 15.52 -20.38
N ASP A 42 -0.28 15.63 -21.18
CA ASP A 42 -0.97 16.85 -21.55
C ASP A 42 -2.31 17.04 -20.81
N GLU A 43 -2.54 16.27 -19.74
CA GLU A 43 -3.78 16.24 -19.00
C GLU A 43 -3.57 16.50 -17.50
N ASP A 44 -4.45 17.32 -16.91
CA ASP A 44 -4.48 17.53 -15.47
C ASP A 44 -4.97 16.27 -14.76
N PHE A 45 -4.16 15.76 -13.83
CA PHE A 45 -4.47 14.58 -13.03
C PHE A 45 -5.82 14.69 -12.32
N ALA A 46 -6.20 15.87 -11.82
CA ALA A 46 -7.45 16.06 -11.09
C ALA A 46 -8.71 15.85 -11.96
N THR A 47 -8.60 16.11 -13.26
CA THR A 47 -9.71 16.05 -14.24
C THR A 47 -9.49 15.02 -15.34
N MET A 48 -8.55 14.10 -15.16
CA MET A 48 -8.16 13.16 -16.23
C MET A 48 -9.32 12.28 -16.73
N ASP A 49 -9.24 11.70 -17.92
CA ASP A 49 -10.20 10.68 -18.37
C ASP A 49 -9.90 9.32 -17.73
N HIS A 50 -10.39 9.14 -16.50
CA HIS A 50 -10.26 7.86 -15.79
C HIS A 50 -10.95 6.68 -16.51
N GLY A 51 -11.89 6.95 -17.43
CA GLY A 51 -12.60 5.94 -18.21
C GLY A 51 -11.75 5.35 -19.34
N ALA A 52 -10.72 6.08 -19.78
CA ALA A 52 -9.79 5.62 -20.82
C ALA A 52 -8.72 4.65 -20.29
N ILE A 53 -8.60 4.47 -18.97
CA ILE A 53 -7.59 3.59 -18.38
C ILE A 53 -7.94 2.12 -18.61
N ASP A 54 -7.11 1.43 -19.40
CA ASP A 54 -7.21 -0.03 -19.58
C ASP A 54 -6.69 -0.79 -18.35
N TRP A 55 -7.50 -0.81 -17.28
CA TRP A 55 -7.15 -1.50 -16.04
C TRP A 55 -6.92 -2.99 -16.24
N ARG A 56 -7.70 -3.65 -17.11
CA ARG A 56 -7.55 -5.08 -17.39
C ARG A 56 -6.20 -5.39 -18.00
N GLY A 57 -5.84 -4.71 -19.10
CA GLY A 57 -4.55 -4.91 -19.75
C GLY A 57 -3.38 -4.52 -18.85
N VAL A 58 -3.55 -3.47 -18.05
CA VAL A 58 -2.51 -3.05 -17.11
C VAL A 58 -2.34 -4.04 -15.96
N LEU A 59 -3.41 -4.61 -15.41
CA LEU A 59 -3.35 -5.48 -14.23
C LEU A 59 -3.11 -6.96 -14.56
N ASP A 60 -3.10 -7.34 -15.83
CA ASP A 60 -2.84 -8.71 -16.28
C ASP A 60 -1.55 -9.29 -15.65
N ASN A 61 -1.65 -10.39 -14.91
CA ASN A 61 -0.55 -11.02 -14.18
C ASN A 61 0.17 -10.10 -13.15
N ALA A 62 -0.46 -9.01 -12.70
CA ALA A 62 0.05 -8.21 -11.59
C ALA A 62 -0.09 -8.99 -10.28
N HIS A 63 0.97 -9.00 -9.47
CA HIS A 63 0.90 -9.56 -8.12
C HIS A 63 0.26 -8.56 -7.16
N TRP A 64 0.63 -7.28 -7.32
CA TRP A 64 0.25 -6.21 -6.43
C TRP A 64 -0.31 -5.02 -7.22
N LEU A 65 -1.44 -4.49 -6.74
CA LEU A 65 -1.92 -3.15 -7.07
C LEU A 65 -1.67 -2.26 -5.85
N VAL A 66 -0.79 -1.28 -5.98
CA VAL A 66 -0.45 -0.32 -4.93
C VAL A 66 -1.24 0.96 -5.13
N SER A 67 -1.87 1.46 -4.07
CA SER A 67 -2.60 2.73 -4.09
C SER A 67 -2.43 3.43 -2.75
N SER A 68 -2.54 4.75 -2.75
CA SER A 68 -2.54 5.54 -1.51
C SER A 68 -3.94 6.07 -1.19
N ALA A 69 -4.22 6.23 0.11
CA ALA A 69 -5.43 6.86 0.62
C ALA A 69 -5.52 8.33 0.16
N SER A 70 -4.41 9.06 0.19
CA SER A 70 -4.34 10.46 -0.24
C SER A 70 -4.66 10.66 -1.72
N THR A 71 -4.38 9.67 -2.59
CA THR A 71 -4.75 9.73 -4.02
C THR A 71 -6.25 9.93 -4.24
N SER A 72 -7.10 9.45 -3.32
CA SER A 72 -8.55 9.65 -3.39
C SER A 72 -8.98 11.12 -3.17
N LEU A 73 -8.07 11.96 -2.68
CA LEU A 73 -8.29 13.38 -2.38
C LEU A 73 -7.83 14.33 -3.49
N GLU A 74 -7.13 13.82 -4.51
CA GLU A 74 -6.50 14.59 -5.60
C GLU A 74 -7.49 15.12 -6.64
N GLY A 75 -8.76 14.78 -6.51
CA GLY A 75 -9.83 15.22 -7.41
C GLY A 75 -10.85 14.13 -7.64
N THR A 76 -11.92 14.50 -8.33
CA THR A 76 -13.01 13.59 -8.66
C THR A 76 -12.51 12.46 -9.57
N SER A 77 -11.66 12.78 -10.56
CA SER A 77 -11.20 11.77 -11.51
C SER A 77 -10.23 10.74 -10.89
N PRO A 78 -9.17 11.16 -10.16
CA PRO A 78 -8.33 10.22 -9.41
C PRO A 78 -9.12 9.35 -8.43
N ARG A 79 -10.13 9.90 -7.76
CA ARG A 79 -11.01 9.12 -6.87
C ARG A 79 -11.75 8.01 -7.61
N TYR A 80 -12.29 8.29 -8.80
CA TYR A 80 -12.95 7.28 -9.62
C TYR A 80 -11.97 6.25 -10.18
N ALA A 81 -10.81 6.68 -10.69
CA ALA A 81 -9.74 5.79 -11.14
C ALA A 81 -9.25 4.86 -10.02
N TRP A 82 -9.02 5.40 -8.82
CA TRP A 82 -8.63 4.65 -7.62
C TRP A 82 -9.65 3.57 -7.28
N GLY A 83 -10.95 3.92 -7.29
CA GLY A 83 -12.03 2.95 -7.06
C GLY A 83 -12.11 1.86 -8.15
N ALA A 84 -11.94 2.25 -9.41
CA ALA A 84 -11.93 1.32 -10.55
C ALA A 84 -10.73 0.37 -10.48
N ALA A 85 -9.53 0.88 -10.17
CA ALA A 85 -8.31 0.11 -10.02
C ALA A 85 -8.51 -1.03 -9.02
N MET A 86 -9.09 -0.74 -7.84
CA MET A 86 -9.36 -1.77 -6.82
C MET A 86 -10.34 -2.84 -7.30
N THR A 87 -11.41 -2.44 -8.02
CA THR A 87 -12.38 -3.38 -8.59
C THR A 87 -11.75 -4.27 -9.66
N PHE A 88 -10.96 -3.70 -10.59
CA PHE A 88 -10.26 -4.50 -11.60
C PHE A 88 -9.13 -5.33 -10.99
N GLY A 89 -8.45 -4.84 -9.96
CA GLY A 89 -7.42 -5.59 -9.24
C GLY A 89 -7.98 -6.91 -8.70
N GLU A 90 -9.16 -6.85 -8.07
CA GLU A 90 -9.87 -8.04 -7.61
C GLU A 90 -10.25 -8.99 -8.76
N LEU A 91 -10.77 -8.46 -9.87
CA LEU A 91 -11.20 -9.26 -11.03
C LEU A 91 -10.02 -9.96 -11.73
N GLU A 92 -8.88 -9.29 -11.86
CA GLU A 92 -7.68 -9.82 -12.53
C GLU A 92 -6.76 -10.58 -11.55
N GLY A 93 -7.15 -10.72 -10.28
CA GLY A 93 -6.42 -11.49 -9.27
C GLY A 93 -5.22 -10.77 -8.64
N ALA A 94 -5.05 -9.47 -8.92
CA ALA A 94 -4.02 -8.64 -8.30
C ALA A 94 -4.41 -8.29 -6.86
N ARG A 95 -3.49 -8.47 -5.91
CA ARG A 95 -3.74 -8.17 -4.50
C ARG A 95 -3.55 -6.68 -4.23
N THR A 96 -4.55 -6.03 -3.64
CA THR A 96 -4.49 -4.61 -3.34
C THR A 96 -3.63 -4.31 -2.11
N VAL A 97 -2.67 -3.41 -2.27
CA VAL A 97 -1.89 -2.77 -1.22
C VAL A 97 -2.39 -1.35 -1.06
N MET A 98 -2.85 -0.99 0.13
CA MET A 98 -3.30 0.35 0.46
C MET A 98 -2.32 1.01 1.42
N LEU A 99 -1.79 2.17 1.03
CA LEU A 99 -0.99 3.02 1.89
C LEU A 99 -1.91 4.03 2.57
N VAL A 100 -1.82 4.13 3.89
CA VAL A 100 -2.41 5.20 4.68
C VAL A 100 -1.27 6.16 5.03
N ASP A 101 -1.06 7.12 4.15
CA ASP A 101 -0.09 8.20 4.32
C ASP A 101 -0.75 9.45 4.90
N MET A 102 0.09 10.40 5.34
CA MET A 102 -0.38 11.73 5.66
C MET A 102 -0.61 12.50 4.37
N ALA A 103 -1.86 12.85 4.09
CA ALA A 103 -2.19 13.76 2.99
C ALA A 103 -1.48 15.11 3.15
N SER A 104 -1.28 15.84 2.05
CA SER A 104 -0.68 17.18 2.08
C SER A 104 -1.41 18.15 3.02
N ASP A 105 -2.72 17.94 3.20
CA ASP A 105 -3.53 18.55 4.25
C ASP A 105 -3.88 17.50 5.34
N PRO A 106 -3.20 17.54 6.50
CA PRO A 106 -3.45 16.63 7.61
C PRO A 106 -4.90 16.61 8.12
N SER A 107 -5.65 17.70 7.95
CA SER A 107 -7.06 17.77 8.39
C SER A 107 -7.96 16.83 7.60
N ARG A 108 -7.52 16.40 6.41
CA ARG A 108 -8.24 15.48 5.53
C ARG A 108 -7.88 14.01 5.72
N LEU A 109 -7.09 13.68 6.75
CA LEU A 109 -6.82 12.28 7.10
C LEU A 109 -8.13 11.52 7.36
N ALA A 110 -9.09 12.10 8.08
CA ALA A 110 -10.38 11.46 8.34
C ALA A 110 -11.16 11.17 7.04
N GLU A 111 -11.07 12.06 6.05
CA GLU A 111 -11.74 11.88 4.75
C GLU A 111 -11.12 10.72 3.96
N SER A 112 -9.79 10.73 3.81
CA SER A 112 -9.07 9.66 3.08
C SER A 112 -9.19 8.32 3.80
N TRP A 113 -9.11 8.31 5.13
CA TRP A 113 -9.32 7.11 5.93
C TRP A 113 -10.75 6.57 5.80
N GLY A 114 -11.76 7.44 5.83
CA GLY A 114 -13.16 7.04 5.58
C GLY A 114 -13.34 6.40 4.20
N ALA A 115 -12.65 6.90 3.17
CA ALA A 115 -12.65 6.29 1.84
C ALA A 115 -12.02 4.89 1.83
N VAL A 116 -10.92 4.69 2.57
CA VAL A 116 -10.28 3.39 2.75
C VAL A 116 -11.21 2.42 3.49
N ILE A 117 -11.84 2.84 4.60
CA ILE A 117 -12.81 2.04 5.35
C ILE A 117 -13.95 1.57 4.45
N GLY A 118 -14.47 2.43 3.57
CA GLY A 118 -15.53 2.09 2.62
C GLY A 118 -15.17 0.95 1.65
N ARG A 119 -13.88 0.65 1.46
CA ARG A 119 -13.37 -0.39 0.56
C ARG A 119 -12.42 -1.38 1.23
N ILE A 120 -12.36 -1.37 2.56
CA ILE A 120 -11.34 -2.08 3.34
C ILE A 120 -11.29 -3.58 3.04
N ARG A 121 -12.42 -4.18 2.66
CA ARG A 121 -12.54 -5.60 2.31
C ARG A 121 -11.80 -6.00 1.03
N GLN A 122 -11.48 -5.04 0.16
CA GLN A 122 -10.71 -5.28 -1.07
C GLN A 122 -9.19 -5.17 -0.82
N VAL A 123 -8.79 -4.71 0.37
CA VAL A 123 -7.39 -4.49 0.74
C VAL A 123 -6.79 -5.79 1.28
N HIS A 124 -5.62 -6.17 0.74
CA HIS A 124 -4.88 -7.37 1.12
C HIS A 124 -3.70 -7.04 2.05
N VAL A 125 -3.06 -5.89 1.81
CA VAL A 125 -2.01 -5.33 2.65
C VAL A 125 -2.38 -3.88 2.93
N LEU A 126 -2.59 -3.53 4.20
CA LEU A 126 -2.78 -2.16 4.64
C LEU A 126 -1.51 -1.71 5.34
N PHE A 127 -0.80 -0.76 4.73
CA PHE A 127 0.40 -0.16 5.29
C PHE A 127 0.05 1.18 5.91
N ILE A 128 0.29 1.34 7.21
CA ILE A 128 0.13 2.61 7.90
C ILE A 128 1.48 3.30 7.95
N ALA A 129 1.60 4.45 7.30
CA ALA A 129 2.83 5.24 7.37
C ALA A 129 3.10 5.64 8.84
N PRO A 130 4.35 5.57 9.32
CA PRO A 130 4.66 5.85 10.73
C PRO A 130 4.14 7.20 11.22
N GLU A 131 4.24 8.23 10.38
CA GLU A 131 3.73 9.57 10.63
C GLU A 131 2.20 9.66 10.75
N ALA A 132 1.46 8.65 10.25
CA ALA A 132 0.00 8.59 10.32
C ALA A 132 -0.51 7.83 11.56
N ILE A 133 0.34 7.10 12.28
CA ILE A 133 -0.08 6.22 13.39
C ILE A 133 -0.80 7.02 14.49
N ASP A 134 -0.19 8.10 15.00
CA ASP A 134 -0.76 8.85 16.12
C ASP A 134 -2.10 9.49 15.75
N ALA A 135 -2.15 10.11 14.57
CA ALA A 135 -3.36 10.75 14.07
C ALA A 135 -4.49 9.74 13.82
N LEU A 136 -4.16 8.57 13.24
CA LEU A 136 -5.13 7.52 12.99
C LEU A 136 -5.62 6.84 14.28
N SER A 137 -4.74 6.69 15.27
CA SER A 137 -5.08 6.18 16.61
C SER A 137 -6.08 7.07 17.32
N ALA A 138 -5.90 8.40 17.21
CA ALA A 138 -6.86 9.37 17.73
C ALA A 138 -8.22 9.29 17.00
N LEU A 139 -8.23 9.09 15.68
CA LEU A 139 -9.46 8.93 14.90
C LEU A 139 -10.22 7.64 15.23
N GLU A 140 -9.50 6.56 15.51
CA GLU A 140 -10.07 5.25 15.84
C GLU A 140 -10.34 5.06 17.34
N GLU A 141 -10.00 6.05 18.17
CA GLU A 141 -10.12 6.03 19.64
C GLU A 141 -9.42 4.81 20.28
N VAL A 142 -8.23 4.48 19.78
CA VAL A 142 -7.38 3.38 20.28
C VAL A 142 -5.96 3.87 20.58
N SER A 143 -5.19 3.10 21.34
CA SER A 143 -3.78 3.44 21.55
C SER A 143 -2.93 3.17 20.29
N ALA A 144 -1.86 3.93 20.10
CA ALA A 144 -0.93 3.74 18.97
C ALA A 144 -0.33 2.33 18.93
N ALA A 145 -0.07 1.73 20.09
CA ALA A 145 0.44 0.37 20.21
C ALA A 145 -0.57 -0.70 19.75
N GLU A 146 -1.87 -0.43 19.89
CA GLU A 146 -2.95 -1.37 19.56
C GLU A 146 -3.58 -1.11 18.18
N LEU A 147 -3.22 0.00 17.52
CA LEU A 147 -3.84 0.45 16.27
C LEU A 147 -3.90 -0.63 15.20
N LEU A 148 -2.75 -1.21 14.85
CA LEU A 148 -2.65 -2.21 13.79
C LEU A 148 -3.52 -3.43 14.12
N GLN A 149 -3.47 -3.90 15.38
CA GLN A 149 -4.21 -5.07 15.84
C GLN A 149 -5.73 -4.80 15.83
N SER A 150 -6.15 -3.61 16.29
CA SER A 150 -7.55 -3.18 16.27
C SER A 150 -8.09 -3.12 14.84
N ILE A 151 -7.35 -2.49 13.91
CA ILE A 151 -7.73 -2.44 12.50
C ILE A 151 -7.82 -3.85 11.92
N ARG A 152 -6.81 -4.70 12.17
CA ARG A 152 -6.77 -6.09 11.67
C ARG A 152 -7.99 -6.90 12.10
N HIS A 153 -8.36 -6.81 13.38
CA HIS A 153 -9.50 -7.53 13.95
C HIS A 153 -10.84 -7.02 13.42
N ARG A 154 -11.01 -5.70 13.28
CA ARG A 154 -12.27 -5.08 12.81
C ARG A 154 -12.49 -5.20 11.31
N SER A 155 -11.42 -5.14 10.51
CA SER A 155 -11.48 -5.11 9.04
C SER A 155 -11.30 -6.46 8.36
N LEU A 156 -10.64 -7.41 9.04
CA LEU A 156 -10.17 -8.68 8.48
C LEU A 156 -9.14 -8.57 7.34
N VAL A 157 -8.54 -7.39 7.09
CA VAL A 157 -7.47 -7.21 6.09
C VAL A 157 -6.33 -8.20 6.35
N PRO A 158 -5.91 -9.04 5.39
CA PRO A 158 -4.93 -10.10 5.61
C PRO A 158 -3.65 -9.68 6.34
N HIS A 159 -3.06 -8.53 5.97
CA HIS A 159 -1.87 -7.98 6.61
C HIS A 159 -2.08 -6.49 6.90
N VAL A 160 -1.90 -6.08 8.15
CA VAL A 160 -1.86 -4.67 8.56
C VAL A 160 -0.47 -4.41 9.12
N CYS A 161 0.29 -3.51 8.52
CA CYS A 161 1.70 -3.34 8.86
C CYS A 161 2.17 -1.89 8.91
N THR A 162 3.30 -1.69 9.59
CA THR A 162 4.07 -0.46 9.59
C THR A 162 5.55 -0.79 9.77
N TYR A 163 6.42 0.20 9.55
CA TYR A 163 7.84 0.08 9.78
C TYR A 163 8.35 1.30 10.54
N LEU A 164 8.90 1.10 11.74
CA LEU A 164 9.43 2.15 12.61
C LEU A 164 10.92 2.35 12.30
N PRO A 165 11.32 3.39 11.53
CA PRO A 165 12.69 3.52 11.04
C PRO A 165 13.70 3.76 12.15
N ASN A 166 13.33 4.54 13.17
CA ASN A 166 14.20 4.84 14.32
C ASN A 166 14.51 3.60 15.17
N GLU A 167 13.60 2.64 15.19
CA GLU A 167 13.75 1.39 15.94
C GLU A 167 14.28 0.25 15.06
N ARG A 168 14.23 0.42 13.73
CA ARG A 168 14.46 -0.61 12.72
C ARG A 168 13.53 -1.81 12.90
N VAL A 169 12.27 -1.55 13.21
CA VAL A 169 11.29 -2.59 13.53
C VAL A 169 10.15 -2.59 12.52
N ALA A 170 9.95 -3.74 11.89
CA ALA A 170 8.78 -4.06 11.11
C ALA A 170 7.70 -4.69 12.01
N LEU A 171 6.51 -4.12 12.00
CA LEU A 171 5.35 -4.66 12.71
C LEU A 171 4.31 -5.13 11.71
N VAL A 172 3.87 -6.38 11.79
CA VAL A 172 2.88 -6.97 10.89
C VAL A 172 1.85 -7.76 11.69
N GLU A 173 0.61 -7.28 11.68
CA GLU A 173 -0.55 -8.02 12.16
C GLU A 173 -1.14 -8.85 11.02
N HIS A 174 -1.29 -10.16 11.25
CA HIS A 174 -1.83 -11.09 10.27
C HIS A 174 -2.78 -12.10 10.91
N SER A 175 -3.39 -12.98 10.10
CA SER A 175 -4.48 -13.86 10.57
C SER A 175 -4.07 -14.91 11.62
N LEU A 176 -2.77 -15.14 11.80
CA LEU A 176 -2.26 -16.15 12.74
C LEU A 176 -1.54 -15.53 13.94
N GLY A 177 -1.51 -14.20 14.05
CA GLY A 177 -0.84 -13.48 15.12
C GLY A 177 -0.12 -12.23 14.63
N SER A 178 0.89 -11.84 15.40
CA SER A 178 1.64 -10.61 15.22
C SER A 178 3.12 -10.95 15.01
N VAL A 179 3.74 -10.26 14.07
CA VAL A 179 5.16 -10.38 13.75
C VAL A 179 5.85 -9.06 14.05
N SER A 180 6.93 -9.11 14.81
CA SER A 180 7.83 -7.99 15.07
C SER A 180 9.25 -8.41 14.70
N VAL A 181 9.80 -7.81 13.65
CA VAL A 181 11.12 -8.15 13.11
C VAL A 181 12.01 -6.93 13.14
N GLN A 182 13.17 -7.07 13.78
CA GLN A 182 14.22 -6.06 13.70
C GLN A 182 15.04 -6.26 12.42
N THR A 183 15.09 -5.24 11.56
CA THR A 183 15.86 -5.26 10.31
C THR A 183 17.34 -5.07 10.57
N LYS A 184 18.18 -5.56 9.64
CA LYS A 184 19.64 -5.51 9.82
C LYS A 184 20.16 -4.10 9.58
N THR A 185 19.61 -3.43 8.58
CA THR A 185 19.98 -2.07 8.20
C THR A 185 18.82 -1.11 8.38
N GLU A 186 19.12 0.15 8.62
CA GLU A 186 18.13 1.21 8.47
C GLU A 186 17.67 1.28 7.02
N CYS A 187 16.38 1.50 6.82
CA CYS A 187 15.77 1.75 5.52
C CYS A 187 14.55 2.65 5.72
N GLN A 188 14.08 3.27 4.65
CA GLN A 188 12.88 4.09 4.72
C GLN A 188 11.62 3.21 4.78
N PRO A 189 10.52 3.68 5.40
CA PRO A 189 9.30 2.86 5.54
C PRO A 189 8.75 2.32 4.21
N LEU A 190 8.81 3.12 3.14
CA LEU A 190 8.35 2.71 1.80
C LEU A 190 9.34 1.77 1.09
N GLU A 191 10.63 1.85 1.41
CA GLU A 191 11.63 0.87 0.95
C GLU A 191 11.39 -0.49 1.60
N TRP A 192 11.11 -0.50 2.91
CA TRP A 192 10.71 -1.71 3.63
C TRP A 192 9.45 -2.32 3.02
N LEU A 193 8.40 -1.51 2.78
CA LEU A 193 7.17 -2.00 2.16
C LEU A 193 7.45 -2.61 0.78
N ALA A 194 8.25 -1.94 -0.06
CA ALA A 194 8.62 -2.46 -1.36
C ALA A 194 9.34 -3.81 -1.27
N ALA A 195 10.26 -3.96 -0.32
CA ALA A 195 10.93 -5.22 -0.04
C ALA A 195 9.96 -6.30 0.42
N PHE A 196 9.09 -5.99 1.39
CA PHE A 196 8.05 -6.88 1.88
C PHE A 196 7.16 -7.40 0.74
N LEU A 197 6.72 -6.52 -0.17
CA LEU A 197 5.93 -6.91 -1.35
C LEU A 197 6.71 -7.77 -2.36
N CYS A 198 8.03 -7.59 -2.47
CA CYS A 198 8.85 -8.44 -3.33
C CYS A 198 9.02 -9.86 -2.76
N GLU A 199 9.18 -9.98 -1.45
CA GLU A 199 9.47 -11.27 -0.80
C GLU A 199 8.20 -12.09 -0.51
N LEU A 200 7.11 -11.42 -0.12
CA LEU A 200 5.90 -12.07 0.40
C LEU A 200 5.28 -13.12 -0.55
N PRO A 201 5.20 -12.91 -1.88
CA PRO A 201 4.70 -13.93 -2.80
C PRO A 201 5.49 -15.26 -2.79
N SER A 202 6.79 -15.23 -2.45
CA SER A 202 7.65 -16.41 -2.37
C SER A 202 7.92 -16.93 -0.97
N ALA A 203 7.57 -16.17 0.07
CA ALA A 203 7.94 -16.48 1.45
C ALA A 203 7.20 -17.70 2.04
N GLY A 204 6.21 -18.24 1.32
CA GLY A 204 5.39 -19.35 1.79
C GLY A 204 4.29 -18.92 2.76
N PRO A 205 3.41 -19.84 3.16
CA PRO A 205 2.26 -19.52 4.00
C PRO A 205 2.65 -19.39 5.48
N GLY A 206 1.79 -18.67 6.23
CA GLY A 206 1.82 -18.63 7.68
C GLY A 206 2.85 -17.68 8.28
N GLN A 207 3.04 -17.77 9.60
CA GLN A 207 3.86 -16.83 10.36
C GLN A 207 5.31 -16.78 9.88
N ALA A 208 5.95 -17.93 9.63
CA ALA A 208 7.33 -17.98 9.17
C ALA A 208 7.54 -17.28 7.81
N GLY A 209 6.56 -17.32 6.92
CA GLY A 209 6.61 -16.60 5.64
C GLY A 209 6.50 -15.08 5.83
N VAL A 210 5.60 -14.63 6.72
CA VAL A 210 5.47 -13.21 7.06
C VAL A 210 6.75 -12.69 7.73
N GLU A 211 7.33 -13.44 8.67
CA GLU A 211 8.61 -13.11 9.31
C GLU A 211 9.74 -13.00 8.29
N HIS A 212 9.85 -13.97 7.38
CA HIS A 212 10.85 -13.96 6.32
C HIS A 212 10.73 -12.72 5.42
N ALA A 213 9.51 -12.40 4.96
CA ALA A 213 9.26 -11.24 4.12
C ALA A 213 9.49 -9.91 4.85
N SER A 214 9.26 -9.87 6.17
CA SER A 214 9.42 -8.65 7.00
C SER A 214 10.87 -8.27 7.26
N GLY A 215 11.81 -9.19 7.06
CA GLY A 215 13.25 -8.94 7.22
C GLY A 215 13.91 -8.26 6.02
N GLY A 216 13.12 -7.78 5.04
CA GLY A 216 13.57 -7.26 3.75
C GLY A 216 14.35 -5.93 3.76
N CYS A 217 15.05 -5.60 4.84
CA CYS A 217 16.12 -4.60 4.92
C CYS A 217 17.30 -5.25 5.70
#